data_AF-A0A7V4LRY0-F1
#
_entry.id   AF-A0A7V4LRY0-F1
#
_cell.length_a   1.000
_cell.length_b   1.000
_cell.length_c   1.000
_cell.angle_alpha   90.00
_cell.angle_beta   90.00
_cell.angle_gamma   90.00
#
_symmetry.space_group_name_H-M   'P 1'
#
loop_
_entity.id
_entity.type
_entity.pdbx_description
1 polymer ?
#
loop_
_entity_poly.entity_id
_entity_poly.type
_entity_poly.pdbx_seq_one_letter_code
_entity_poly.pdbx_strand_id
1 'polypeptide(L)' 'MQRKVLVILSNRFRPLEEPRYIEILCKDDGTILKERRLPRRPSRPVFDEVWENDDARQSLDSCKSVKRHYKHPLLKPKK' A
#
# COMPACT_ATOMS: atom_id res chain seq x y z
N MET A 1 17.70 -2.60 7.50
CA MET A 1 17.09 -1.44 6.81
C MET A 1 15.59 -1.46 7.02
N GLN A 2 14.92 -0.30 6.95
CA GLN A 2 13.45 -0.21 7.06
C GLN A 2 12.87 0.13 5.69
N ARG A 3 11.76 -0.51 5.33
CA ARG A 3 11.04 -0.28 4.09
C ARG A 3 9.67 0.30 4.41
N LYS A 4 9.30 1.37 3.72
CA LYS A 4 7.95 1.91 3.76
C LYS A 4 7.16 1.34 2.60
N VAL A 5 6.12 0.58 2.92
CA VAL A 5 5.21 -0.02 1.94
C VAL A 5 3.88 0.73 2.00
N LEU A 6 3.39 1.17 0.85
CA LEU A 6 2.02 1.64 0.72
C LEU A 6 1.16 0.50 0.20
N VAL A 7 0.06 0.20 0.87
CA VAL A 7 -0.95 -0.73 0.40
C VAL A 7 -2.20 0.05 0.03
N ILE A 8 -2.63 -0.11 -1.21
CA ILE A 8 -3.84 0.50 -1.78
C ILE A 8 -4.90 -0.60 -1.80
N LEU A 9 -5.98 -0.40 -1.04
CA LEU A 9 -7.13 -1.29 -1.07
C LEU A 9 -8.19 -0.64 -1.97
N SER A 10 -8.28 -1.12 -3.20
CA SER A 10 -9.27 -0.72 -4.18
C SER A 10 -10.34 -1.80 -4.33
N ASN A 11 -11.52 -1.38 -4.80
CA ASN A 11 -12.65 -2.28 -5.01
C ASN A 11 -12.91 -2.41 -6.52
N ARG A 12 -12.54 -3.55 -7.13
CA ARG A 12 -12.79 -3.77 -8.57
C ARG A 12 -14.28 -3.70 -8.92
N PHE A 13 -15.16 -4.11 -8.00
CA PHE A 13 -16.60 -4.12 -8.21
C PHE A 13 -17.26 -2.75 -7.97
N ARG A 14 -16.55 -1.81 -7.34
CA ARG A 14 -17.00 -0.43 -7.10
C ARG A 14 -15.87 0.56 -7.40
N PRO A 15 -15.59 0.86 -8.68
CA PRO A 15 -14.48 1.73 -9.06
C PRO A 15 -14.65 3.20 -8.62
N LEU A 16 -15.87 3.61 -8.27
CA LEU A 16 -16.17 4.95 -7.75
C LEU A 16 -15.92 5.09 -6.24
N GLU A 17 -15.78 3.98 -5.53
CA GLU A 17 -15.51 4.01 -4.09
C GLU A 17 -14.04 4.41 -3.87
N GLU A 18 -13.80 5.39 -2.99
CA GLU A 18 -12.43 5.86 -2.73
C GLU A 18 -11.57 4.72 -2.16
N PRO A 19 -10.42 4.42 -2.78
CA PRO A 19 -9.55 3.38 -2.29
C PRO A 19 -8.95 3.77 -0.94
N ARG A 20 -8.75 2.77 -0.07
CA ARG A 20 -8.12 2.98 1.24
C ARG A 20 -6.61 2.86 1.11
N TYR A 21 -5.90 3.71 1.84
CA TYR A 21 -4.45 3.76 1.82
C TYR A 21 -3.92 3.31 3.18
N ILE A 22 -3.03 2.33 3.21
CA ILE A 22 -2.42 1.83 4.42
C ILE A 22 -0.91 1.94 4.27
N GLU A 23 -0.28 2.69 5.16
CA GLU A 23 1.17 2.75 5.28
C GLU A 23 1.63 1.67 6.24
N ILE A 24 2.51 0.80 5.75
CA ILE A 24 3.20 -0.21 6.55
C ILE A 24 4.67 0.16 6.61
N LEU A 25 5.22 0.23 7.82
CA LEU A 25 6.65 0.25 8.04
C LEU A 25 7.08 -1.18 8.37
N CYS A 26 7.89 -1.79 7.52
CA CYS A 26 8.43 -3.14 7.76
C CYS A 26 9.96 -3.12 7.81
N LYS A 27 10.53 -4.11 8.50
CA LYS A 27 11.95 -4.45 8.43
C LYS A 27 12.24 -5.25 7.16
N ASP A 28 13.51 -5.35 6.85
CA ASP A 28 14.01 -6.14 5.72
C ASP A 28 13.58 -7.62 5.77
N ASP A 29 13.46 -8.16 6.98
CA ASP A 29 13.01 -9.54 7.30
C ASP A 29 11.50 -9.74 7.12
N GLY A 30 10.74 -8.70 6.75
CA GLY A 30 9.28 -8.76 6.61
C GLY A 30 8.52 -8.53 7.91
N THR A 31 9.21 -8.35 9.05
CA THR A 31 8.55 -7.97 10.31
C THR A 31 7.87 -6.61 10.18
N ILE A 32 6.56 -6.56 10.43
CA ILE A 32 5.79 -5.31 10.45
C ILE A 32 6.10 -4.57 11.76
N LEU A 33 6.61 -3.34 11.66
CA LEU A 33 6.88 -2.47 12.79
C LEU A 33 5.71 -1.54 13.11
N LYS A 34 5.03 -1.06 12.08
CA LYS A 34 3.92 -0.12 12.24
C LYS A 34 2.96 -0.23 11.07
N GLU A 35 1.68 -0.29 11.37
CA GLU A 35 0.60 -0.10 10.39
C GLU A 35 -0.09 1.23 10.69
N ARG A 36 -0.34 2.03 9.65
CA ARG A 36 -1.07 3.28 9.76
C ARG A 36 -2.03 3.45 8.58
N ARG A 37 -3.32 3.59 8.89
CA ARG A 37 -4.33 3.94 7.88
C ARG A 37 -4.20 5.42 7.53
N LEU A 38 -4.09 5.72 6.25
CA LEU A 38 -4.03 7.06 5.72
C LEU A 38 -5.42 7.48 5.24
N PRO A 39 -5.90 8.67 5.65
CA PRO A 39 -7.24 9.13 5.28
C PRO A 39 -7.34 9.56 3.80
N ARG A 40 -6.20 9.76 3.12
CA ARG A 40 -6.13 10.24 1.73
C ARG A 40 -4.94 9.63 1.01
N ARG A 41 -4.99 9.68 -0.33
CA ARG A 41 -3.86 9.30 -1.18
C ARG A 41 -2.63 10.13 -0.83
N PRO A 42 -1.46 9.52 -0.58
CA PRO A 42 -0.22 10.26 -0.41
C PRO A 42 0.09 11.08 -1.66
N SER A 43 0.53 12.32 -1.49
CA SER A 43 0.89 13.20 -2.62
C SER A 43 2.36 13.10 -3.02
N ARG A 44 3.21 12.44 -2.20
CA ARG A 44 4.66 12.42 -2.40
C ARG A 44 5.18 10.99 -2.64
N PRO A 45 6.22 10.82 -3.49
CA PRO A 45 6.90 9.55 -3.70
C PRO A 45 7.81 9.19 -2.52
N VAL A 46 7.22 8.70 -1.43
CA VAL A 46 7.94 8.42 -0.17
C VAL A 46 7.99 6.95 0.21
N PHE A 47 7.43 6.06 -0.62
CA PHE A 47 7.34 4.63 -0.33
C PHE A 47 8.39 3.85 -1.11
N ASP A 48 9.01 2.88 -0.47
CA ASP A 48 9.96 1.96 -1.09
C ASP A 48 9.22 0.91 -1.93
N GLU A 49 7.99 0.56 -1.52
CA GLU A 49 7.11 -0.35 -2.25
C GLU A 49 5.68 0.17 -2.26
N VAL A 50 4.95 -0.11 -3.35
CA VAL A 50 3.52 0.19 -3.48
C VAL A 50 2.84 -1.10 -3.89
N TRP A 51 1.89 -1.56 -3.10
CA TRP A 51 1.10 -2.74 -3.32
C TRP A 51 -0.37 -2.34 -3.48
N GLU A 52 -1.11 -3.09 -4.28
CA GLU A 52 -2.54 -2.89 -4.49
C GLU A 52 -3.29 -4.20 -4.34
N ASN A 53 -4.44 -4.15 -3.68
CA ASN A 53 -5.40 -5.22 -3.60
C ASN A 53 -6.73 -4.72 -4.17
N ASP A 54 -7.31 -5.50 -5.07
CA ASP A 54 -8.55 -5.17 -5.78
C ASP A 54 -9.79 -5.97 -5.29
N ASP A 55 -9.66 -6.69 -4.16
CA ASP A 55 -10.62 -7.65 -3.59
C ASP A 55 -11.75 -7.01 -2.76
N ALA A 56 -11.87 -5.67 -2.76
CA ALA A 56 -12.87 -4.92 -1.98
C ALA A 56 -12.75 -5.08 -0.45
N ARG A 57 -11.59 -5.52 0.04
CA ARG A 57 -11.39 -5.75 1.48
C ARG A 57 -11.08 -4.47 2.22
N GLN A 58 -11.55 -4.43 3.46
CA GLN A 58 -11.38 -3.27 4.35
C GLN A 58 -10.09 -3.29 5.17
N SER A 59 -9.44 -4.45 5.25
CA SER A 59 -8.26 -4.72 6.06
C SER A 59 -7.28 -5.60 5.29
N LEU A 60 -5.98 -5.37 5.50
CA LEU A 60 -4.89 -6.15 4.93
C LEU A 60 -4.96 -7.63 5.32
N ASP A 61 -5.34 -7.92 6.56
CA ASP A 61 -5.44 -9.29 7.10
C ASP A 61 -6.47 -10.15 6.34
N SER A 62 -7.50 -9.51 5.77
CA SER A 62 -8.53 -10.19 4.98
C SER A 62 -8.21 -10.27 3.49
N CYS A 63 -7.08 -9.70 3.04
CA CYS A 63 -6.68 -9.70 1.64
C CYS A 63 -6.01 -11.03 1.27
N LYS A 64 -6.57 -11.76 0.30
CA LYS A 64 -5.99 -13.03 -0.18
C LYS A 64 -4.82 -12.87 -1.14
N SER A 65 -4.68 -11.70 -1.79
CA SER A 65 -3.66 -11.47 -2.80
C SER A 65 -3.33 -9.99 -2.91
N VAL A 66 -2.06 -9.60 -2.75
CA VAL A 66 -1.61 -8.21 -2.94
C VAL A 66 -0.64 -8.18 -4.11
N LYS A 67 -0.89 -7.29 -5.08
CA LYS A 67 -0.02 -7.12 -6.25
C LYS A 67 0.94 -5.97 -6.01
N ARG A 68 2.23 -6.19 -6.23
CA ARG A 68 3.24 -5.13 -6.15
C ARG A 68 3.27 -4.32 -7.46
N HIS A 69 3.15 -3.01 -7.33
CA HIS A 69 3.39 -2.06 -8.40
C HIS A 69 4.87 -1.64 -8.41
N TYR A 70 5.57 -1.85 -9.53
CA TYR A 70 7.01 -1.57 -9.66
C TYR A 70 7.33 -0.19 -10.25
N LYS A 71 6.35 0.50 -10.86
CA LYS A 71 6.51 1.82 -11.49
C LYS A 71 5.43 2.82 -11.05
N HIS A 72 5.01 2.73 -9.80
CA HIS A 72 3.99 3.62 -9.26
C HIS A 72 4.57 5.02 -8.98
N PRO A 73 3.83 6.12 -9.25
CA PRO A 73 4.29 7.50 -8.99
C PRO A 73 4.55 7.81 -7.50
N LEU A 74 4.12 6.93 -6.59
CA LEU A 74 4.38 7.06 -5.15
C LEU A 74 5.61 6.26 -4.68
N LEU A 75 6.24 5.50 -5.58
CA LEU A 75 7.52 4.88 -5.29
C LEU A 75 8.60 5.96 -5.25
N LYS A 76 9.50 5.85 -4.28
CA LYS A 76 10.72 6.66 -4.26
C LYS A 76 11.47 6.42 -5.57
N PRO A 77 11.95 7.50 -6.23
CA PRO A 77 12.86 7.34 -7.35
C PRO A 77 14.11 6.61 -6.86
N LYS A 78 14.46 5.51 -7.53
CA LYS A 78 15.77 4.89 -7.32
C LYS A 78 16.81 5.87 -7.86
N LYS A 79 17.59 6.46 -6.95
CA LYS A 79 18.78 7.23 -7.29
C LYS A 79 19.87 6.30 -7.82
#